data_AF-A0A5Z1ZIR4-F1
#
_entry.id   AF-A0A5Z1ZIR4-F1
#
_cell.length_a   1.000
_cell.length_b   1.000
_cell.length_c   1.000
_cell.angle_alpha   90.00
_cell.angle_beta   90.00
_cell.angle_gamma   90.00
#
_symmetry.space_group_name_H-M   'P 1'
#
loop_
_entity.id
_entity.type
_entity.pdbx_description
1 polymer ?
#
loop_
_entity_poly.entity_id
_entity_poly.type
_entity_poly.pdbx_seq_one_letter_code
_entity_poly.pdbx_strand_id
1 'polypeptide(L)'
;MSNIYKQALLVSKAKASVFTMEYISQFEASDIDSDDVDLRFEVDGVETGTTVSIVDECGHAAQIITALLDELETKEEQRANWFQMAQKLGEDLDAAEKRNAELREYYEGVIADGSKRIAELEAKLSKPVLLPKTNGYWNEQEKAYEEAITLARRQIRLAGFRCEGDE
;
A
#
# COMPACT_ATOMS: atom_id res chain seq x y z
N MET A 1 34.39 2.48 1.13
CA MET A 1 33.99 3.05 -0.18
C MET A 1 32.58 2.54 -0.50
N SER A 2 31.54 3.39 -0.50
CA SER A 2 30.14 2.96 -0.67
C SER A 2 29.92 2.28 -2.03
N ASN A 3 28.90 1.42 -2.14
CA ASN A 3 28.59 0.65 -3.36
C ASN A 3 28.36 1.57 -4.58
N ILE A 4 27.78 2.75 -4.36
CA ILE A 4 27.51 3.76 -5.39
C ILE A 4 28.82 4.26 -6.03
N TYR A 5 29.84 4.55 -5.22
CA TYR A 5 31.14 5.00 -5.73
C TYR A 5 31.86 3.90 -6.53
N LYS A 6 31.63 2.62 -6.20
CA LYS A 6 32.18 1.49 -6.96
C LYS A 6 31.54 1.38 -8.34
N GLN A 7 30.21 1.50 -8.42
CA GLN A 7 29.48 1.42 -9.69
C GLN A 7 29.84 2.58 -10.63
N ALA A 8 29.84 3.82 -10.15
CA ALA A 8 30.24 4.98 -10.94
C ALA A 8 31.67 4.85 -11.50
N LEU A 9 32.59 4.31 -10.68
CA LEU A 9 33.97 4.04 -11.12
C LEU A 9 34.05 2.92 -12.17
N LEU A 10 33.22 1.88 -12.07
CA LEU A 10 33.18 0.82 -13.08
C LEU A 10 32.62 1.33 -14.41
N VAL A 11 31.54 2.12 -14.36
CA VAL A 11 30.96 2.77 -15.55
C VAL A 11 31.98 3.68 -16.22
N SER A 12 32.74 4.49 -15.47
CA SER A 12 33.76 5.35 -16.07
C SER A 12 34.91 4.55 -16.72
N LYS A 13 35.33 3.45 -16.09
CA LYS A 13 36.33 2.54 -16.65
C LYS A 13 35.84 1.84 -17.91
N ALA A 14 34.59 1.37 -17.93
CA ALA A 14 33.98 0.75 -19.09
C ALA A 14 33.90 1.74 -20.27
N LYS A 15 33.46 2.98 -20.01
CA LYS A 15 33.45 4.05 -21.02
C LYS A 15 34.84 4.35 -21.58
N ALA A 16 35.86 4.40 -20.73
CA ALA A 16 37.25 4.57 -21.17
C ALA A 16 37.73 3.40 -22.04
N SER A 17 37.37 2.16 -21.68
CA SER A 17 37.70 0.97 -22.47
C SER A 17 37.01 0.98 -23.84
N VAL A 18 35.72 1.32 -23.90
CA VAL A 18 34.97 1.48 -25.16
C VAL A 18 35.66 2.50 -26.05
N PHE A 19 36.00 3.67 -25.50
CA PHE A 19 36.67 4.72 -26.27
C PHE A 19 37.96 4.22 -26.94
N THR A 20 38.79 3.47 -26.20
CA THR A 20 40.01 2.90 -26.78
C THR A 20 39.75 1.81 -27.81
N MET A 21 38.78 0.93 -27.55
CA MET A 21 38.44 -0.19 -28.43
C MET A 21 37.80 0.32 -29.74
N GLU A 22 36.89 1.28 -29.65
CA GLU A 22 36.25 1.91 -30.79
C GLU A 22 37.24 2.72 -31.64
N TYR A 23 38.25 3.33 -31.02
CA TYR A 23 39.33 3.98 -31.75
C TYR A 23 40.19 2.97 -32.54
N ILE A 24 40.54 1.83 -31.92
CA ILE A 24 41.29 0.77 -32.60
C ILE A 24 40.46 0.15 -33.73
N SER A 25 39.15 0.00 -33.56
CA SER A 25 38.29 -0.61 -34.58
C SER A 25 38.03 0.27 -35.81
N GLN A 26 38.50 1.52 -35.82
CA GLN A 26 38.34 2.44 -36.96
C GLN A 26 39.46 2.32 -38.00
N PHE A 27 40.54 1.60 -37.69
CA PHE A 27 41.63 1.37 -38.63
C PHE A 27 41.26 0.30 -39.65
N GLU A 28 41.78 0.41 -40.88
CA GLU A 28 41.74 -0.72 -41.81
C GLU A 28 42.76 -1.78 -41.36
N ALA A 29 42.36 -3.05 -41.34
CA ALA A 29 43.24 -4.15 -40.90
C ALA A 29 44.57 -4.19 -41.69
N SER A 30 44.55 -3.77 -42.97
CA SER A 30 45.75 -3.68 -43.80
C SER A 30 46.73 -2.59 -43.39
N ASP A 31 46.28 -1.58 -42.64
CA ASP A 31 47.10 -0.46 -42.17
C ASP A 31 47.75 -0.75 -40.81
N ILE A 32 47.40 -1.86 -40.17
CA ILE A 32 47.98 -2.30 -38.90
C ILE A 32 48.94 -3.44 -39.17
N ASP A 33 50.22 -3.20 -38.88
CA ASP A 33 51.22 -4.25 -38.84
C ASP A 33 50.80 -5.30 -37.79
N SER A 34 50.49 -6.51 -38.26
CA SER A 34 50.07 -7.65 -37.41
C SER A 34 48.72 -7.46 -36.70
N ASP A 35 47.69 -6.97 -37.41
CA ASP A 35 46.30 -6.98 -36.93
C ASP A 35 45.82 -8.39 -36.53
N ASP A 36 46.32 -9.41 -37.22
CA ASP A 36 46.00 -10.80 -36.98
C ASP A 36 46.89 -11.44 -35.91
N VAL A 37 46.28 -12.02 -34.88
CA VAL A 37 46.93 -12.87 -33.88
C VAL A 37 46.65 -14.34 -34.22
N ASP A 38 47.67 -15.07 -34.66
CA ASP A 38 47.62 -16.52 -34.89
C ASP A 38 47.68 -17.27 -33.55
N LEU A 39 46.53 -17.73 -33.04
CA LEU A 39 46.45 -18.52 -31.83
C LEU A 39 46.51 -20.01 -32.20
N ARG A 40 47.56 -20.70 -31.76
CA ARG A 40 47.73 -22.15 -32.00
C ARG A 40 47.37 -22.93 -30.76
N PHE A 41 46.27 -23.67 -30.84
CA PHE A 41 45.77 -24.49 -29.75
C PHE A 41 45.71 -25.94 -30.21
N GLU A 42 46.09 -26.85 -29.33
CA GLU A 42 45.99 -28.27 -29.58
C GLU A 42 45.12 -28.91 -28.49
N VAL A 43 44.03 -29.56 -28.90
CA VAL A 43 43.14 -30.31 -28.01
C VAL A 43 43.08 -31.75 -28.49
N ASP A 44 43.47 -32.69 -27.62
CA ASP A 44 43.53 -34.13 -27.92
C ASP A 44 44.30 -34.49 -29.19
N GLY A 45 45.38 -33.76 -29.48
CA GLY A 45 46.22 -34.01 -30.66
C GLY A 45 45.73 -33.34 -31.94
N VAL A 46 44.63 -32.56 -31.89
CA VAL A 46 44.04 -31.87 -33.04
C VAL A 46 44.33 -30.37 -32.94
N GLU A 47 44.82 -29.78 -34.03
CA GLU A 47 44.99 -28.32 -34.15
C GLU A 47 43.60 -27.65 -34.21
N THR A 48 43.30 -26.88 -33.18
CA THR A 48 42.06 -26.10 -33.01
C THR A 48 42.35 -24.60 -32.93
N GLY A 49 43.53 -24.17 -33.38
CA GLY A 49 43.89 -22.76 -33.45
C GLY A 49 42.99 -21.94 -34.36
N THR A 50 43.04 -20.63 -34.17
CA THR A 50 42.33 -19.65 -35.00
C THR A 50 43.14 -18.37 -35.09
N THR A 51 42.99 -17.66 -36.20
CA THR A 51 43.42 -16.28 -36.33
C THR A 51 42.34 -15.37 -35.78
N VAL A 52 42.73 -14.36 -35.02
CA VAL A 52 41.86 -13.36 -34.39
C VAL A 52 42.32 -11.98 -34.88
N SER A 53 41.42 -11.18 -35.46
CA SER A 53 41.75 -9.78 -35.83
C SER A 53 41.66 -8.89 -34.59
N ILE A 54 42.55 -7.92 -34.45
CA ILE A 54 42.50 -6.99 -33.32
C ILE A 54 41.42 -5.93 -33.57
N VAL A 55 41.30 -5.44 -34.81
CA VAL A 55 40.30 -4.45 -35.23
C VAL A 55 38.88 -4.97 -35.04
N ASP A 56 38.59 -6.17 -35.54
CA ASP A 56 37.24 -6.75 -35.46
C ASP A 56 36.85 -7.02 -34.02
N GLU A 57 37.75 -7.62 -33.22
CA GLU A 57 37.48 -7.96 -31.82
C GLU A 57 37.32 -6.71 -30.96
N CYS A 58 38.11 -5.66 -31.20
CA CYS A 58 37.92 -4.36 -30.55
C CYS A 58 36.56 -3.75 -30.91
N GLY A 59 36.15 -3.83 -32.19
CA GLY A 59 34.85 -3.35 -32.64
C GLY A 59 33.69 -4.10 -31.97
N HIS A 60 33.74 -5.42 -31.96
CA HIS A 60 32.75 -6.27 -31.29
C HIS A 60 32.71 -6.01 -29.77
N ALA A 61 33.86 -5.90 -29.11
CA ALA A 61 33.95 -5.63 -27.68
C ALA A 61 33.36 -4.25 -27.33
N ALA A 62 33.69 -3.22 -28.11
CA ALA A 62 33.14 -1.88 -27.93
C ALA A 62 31.60 -1.88 -28.07
N GLN A 63 31.06 -2.54 -29.09
CA GLN A 63 29.61 -2.65 -29.29
C GLN A 63 28.91 -3.34 -28.12
N ILE A 64 29.43 -4.48 -27.64
CA ILE A 64 28.84 -5.23 -26.53
C ILE A 64 28.89 -4.39 -25.24
N ILE A 65 30.03 -3.77 -24.93
CA ILE A 65 30.16 -2.96 -23.71
C ILE A 65 29.23 -1.74 -23.77
N THR A 66 29.10 -1.09 -24.92
CA THR A 66 28.14 0.01 -25.11
C THR A 66 26.71 -0.45 -24.87
N ALA A 67 26.28 -1.56 -25.47
CA ALA A 67 24.94 -2.11 -25.26
C ALA A 67 24.67 -2.44 -23.77
N LEU A 68 25.67 -2.98 -23.06
CA LEU A 68 25.58 -3.24 -21.62
C LEU A 68 25.48 -1.95 -20.79
N LEU A 69 26.18 -0.88 -21.19
CA LEU A 69 26.10 0.41 -20.52
C LEU A 69 24.72 1.04 -20.70
N ASP A 70 24.15 0.96 -21.91
CA ASP A 70 22.79 1.45 -22.19
C ASP A 70 21.74 0.66 -21.38
N GLU A 71 21.86 -0.67 -21.33
CA GLU A 71 20.97 -1.51 -20.50
C GLU A 71 21.13 -1.20 -19.00
N LEU A 72 22.34 -0.87 -18.55
CA LEU A 72 22.57 -0.48 -17.16
C LEU A 72 21.91 0.87 -16.84
N GLU A 73 22.03 1.86 -17.72
CA GLU A 73 21.40 3.19 -17.56
C GLU A 73 19.88 3.08 -17.49
N THR A 74 19.25 2.33 -18.41
CA THR A 74 17.80 2.10 -18.38
C THR A 74 17.34 1.41 -17.08
N LYS A 75 18.12 0.48 -16.54
CA LYS A 75 17.82 -0.16 -15.24
C LYS A 75 18.00 0.80 -14.06
N GLU A 76 18.97 1.70 -14.11
CA GLU A 76 19.15 2.74 -13.08
C GLU A 76 17.97 3.72 -13.07
N GLU A 77 17.51 4.16 -14.24
CA GLU A 77 16.32 5.01 -14.38
C GLU A 77 15.07 4.31 -13.84
N GLN A 78 14.87 3.03 -14.19
CA GLN A 78 13.77 2.24 -13.65
C GLN A 78 13.84 2.15 -12.12
N ARG A 79 15.02 1.90 -11.53
CA ARG A 79 15.19 1.90 -10.07
C ARG A 79 14.85 3.24 -9.44
N ALA A 80 15.24 4.35 -10.06
CA ALA A 80 14.89 5.69 -9.58
C ALA A 80 13.37 5.92 -9.62
N ASN A 81 12.70 5.52 -10.70
CA ASN A 81 11.24 5.61 -10.82
C ASN A 81 10.51 4.74 -9.79
N TRP A 82 10.97 3.49 -9.59
CA TRP A 82 10.44 2.60 -8.56
C TRP A 82 10.63 3.17 -7.16
N PHE A 83 11.77 3.80 -6.89
CA PHE A 83 12.03 4.45 -5.60
C PHE A 83 11.07 5.61 -5.34
N GLN A 84 10.84 6.48 -6.33
CA GLN A 84 9.86 7.56 -6.21
C GLN A 84 8.43 7.05 -6.02
N MET A 85 8.04 5.99 -6.71
CA MET A 85 6.73 5.37 -6.54
C MET A 85 6.56 4.78 -5.13
N ALA A 86 7.58 4.07 -4.63
CA ALA A 86 7.57 3.51 -3.29
C ALA A 86 7.43 4.60 -2.21
N GLN A 87 8.10 5.74 -2.40
CA GLN A 87 7.97 6.88 -1.49
C GLN A 87 6.53 7.42 -1.46
N LYS A 88 5.92 7.66 -2.63
CA LYS A 88 4.52 8.14 -2.73
C LYS A 88 3.55 7.16 -2.09
N LEU A 89 3.71 5.86 -2.35
CA LEU A 89 2.87 4.84 -1.73
C LEU A 89 3.01 4.80 -0.20
N GLY A 90 4.22 5.06 0.32
CA GLY A 90 4.45 5.21 1.75
C GLY A 90 3.69 6.41 2.33
N GLU A 91 3.76 7.57 1.69
CA GLU A 91 3.04 8.78 2.10
C GLU A 91 1.51 8.58 2.06
N ASP A 92 1.00 7.93 1.01
CA ASP A 92 -0.43 7.61 0.88
C ASP A 92 -0.89 6.61 1.96
N LEU A 93 -0.03 5.65 2.32
CA LEU A 93 -0.31 4.68 3.38
C LEU A 93 -0.39 5.38 4.73
N ASP A 94 0.58 6.22 5.09
CA ASP A 94 0.58 7.00 6.32
C ASP A 94 -0.68 7.89 6.42
N ALA A 95 -1.08 8.52 5.31
CA ALA A 95 -2.29 9.33 5.25
C ALA A 95 -3.58 8.49 5.39
N ALA A 96 -3.61 7.28 4.84
CA ALA A 96 -4.73 6.37 5.01
C ALA A 96 -4.83 5.82 6.44
N GLU A 97 -3.71 5.49 7.06
CA GLU A 97 -3.66 5.04 8.46
C GLU A 97 -4.16 6.12 9.41
N LYS A 98 -3.74 7.38 9.19
CA LYS A 98 -4.25 8.52 9.97
C LYS A 98 -5.77 8.68 9.84
N ARG A 99 -6.31 8.63 8.62
CA ARG A 99 -7.76 8.71 8.40
C ARG A 99 -8.51 7.57 9.08
N ASN A 100 -7.97 6.35 9.06
CA ASN A 100 -8.56 5.21 9.75
C ASN A 100 -8.57 5.40 11.27
N ALA A 101 -7.50 5.96 11.84
CA ALA A 101 -7.43 6.27 13.27
C ALA A 101 -8.48 7.33 13.67
N GLU A 102 -8.58 8.42 12.91
CA GLU A 102 -9.58 9.48 13.13
C GLU A 102 -11.01 8.95 13.02
N LEU A 103 -11.30 8.09 12.03
CA LEU A 103 -12.61 7.46 11.89
C LEU A 103 -12.93 6.53 13.07
N ARG A 104 -11.96 5.77 13.56
CA ARG A 104 -12.15 4.91 14.74
C ARG A 104 -12.53 5.75 15.97
N GLU A 105 -11.78 6.81 16.24
CA GLU A 105 -12.06 7.72 17.35
C GLU A 105 -13.46 8.35 17.22
N TYR A 106 -13.82 8.79 16.02
CA TYR A 106 -15.16 9.32 15.74
C TYR A 106 -16.26 8.30 16.05
N TYR A 107 -16.15 7.07 15.54
CA TYR A 107 -17.17 6.04 15.78
C TYR A 107 -17.22 5.61 17.24
N GLU A 108 -16.09 5.51 17.93
CA GLU A 108 -16.05 5.26 19.38
C GLU A 108 -16.80 6.34 20.16
N GLY A 109 -16.61 7.62 19.79
CA GLY A 109 -17.34 8.74 20.39
C GLY A 109 -18.85 8.67 20.16
N VAL A 110 -19.29 8.38 18.93
CA VAL A 110 -20.72 8.23 18.59
C VAL A 110 -21.34 7.05 19.36
N ILE A 111 -20.64 5.93 19.45
CA ILE A 111 -21.10 4.75 20.19
C ILE A 111 -21.20 5.06 21.69
N ALA A 112 -20.21 5.76 22.26
CA ALA A 112 -20.22 6.14 23.67
C ALA A 112 -21.40 7.07 24.01
N ASP A 113 -21.64 8.10 23.21
CA ASP A 113 -22.77 9.02 23.41
C ASP A 113 -24.12 8.31 23.24
N GLY A 114 -24.25 7.49 22.18
CA GLY A 114 -25.43 6.66 21.95
C GLY A 114 -25.71 5.70 23.10
N SER A 115 -24.67 5.02 23.59
CA SER A 115 -24.78 4.08 24.72
C SER A 115 -25.21 4.80 26.00
N LYS A 116 -24.67 5.98 26.27
CA LYS A 116 -25.09 6.82 27.40
C LYS A 116 -26.56 7.21 27.29
N ARG A 117 -27.01 7.63 26.10
CA ARG A 117 -28.41 8.01 25.88
C ARG A 117 -29.36 6.83 26.05
N ILE A 118 -28.99 5.65 25.57
CA ILE A 118 -29.76 4.42 25.77
C ILE A 118 -29.87 4.11 27.26
N ALA A 119 -28.77 4.11 28.01
CA ALA A 119 -28.79 3.86 29.45
C ALA A 119 -29.67 4.88 30.22
N GLU A 120 -29.64 6.16 29.84
CA GLU A 120 -30.55 7.17 30.41
C GLU A 120 -32.02 6.89 30.11
N LEU A 121 -32.34 6.47 28.89
CA LEU A 121 -33.71 6.12 28.48
C LEU A 121 -34.18 4.87 29.20
N GLU A 122 -33.34 3.83 29.28
CA GLU A 122 -33.62 2.59 30.03
C GLU A 122 -33.88 2.89 31.51
N ALA A 123 -33.11 3.77 32.14
CA ALA A 123 -33.33 4.19 33.52
C ALA A 123 -34.67 4.93 33.72
N LYS A 124 -35.09 5.74 32.75
CA LYS A 124 -36.41 6.41 32.78
C LYS A 124 -37.54 5.41 32.55
N LEU A 125 -37.38 4.49 31.61
CA LEU A 125 -38.34 3.42 31.27
C LEU A 125 -38.50 2.39 32.39
N SER A 126 -37.49 2.21 33.23
CA SER A 126 -37.53 1.28 34.36
C SER A 126 -38.61 1.64 35.40
N LYS A 127 -38.97 2.93 35.53
CA LYS A 127 -39.99 3.37 36.48
C LYS A 127 -41.40 3.13 35.89
N PRO A 128 -42.27 2.36 36.56
CA PRO A 128 -43.61 2.11 36.07
C PRO A 128 -44.46 3.39 36.08
N VAL A 129 -45.39 3.49 35.14
CA VAL A 129 -46.32 4.63 35.06
C VAL A 129 -47.31 4.57 36.22
N LEU A 130 -47.35 5.66 36.98
CA LEU A 130 -48.30 5.83 38.08
C LEU A 130 -49.66 6.25 37.53
N LEU A 131 -50.71 5.54 37.90
CA LEU A 131 -52.10 5.88 37.59
C LEU A 131 -52.88 6.06 38.89
N PRO A 132 -53.90 6.94 38.94
CA PRO A 132 -54.75 7.09 40.11
C PRO A 132 -55.36 5.75 40.55
N LYS A 133 -55.36 5.49 41.87
CA LYS A 133 -55.92 4.26 42.43
C LYS A 133 -57.44 4.29 42.31
N THR A 134 -58.03 3.21 41.82
CA THR A 134 -59.48 3.03 41.78
C THR A 134 -59.95 2.54 43.16
N ASN A 135 -60.84 3.28 43.84
CA ASN A 135 -61.32 2.90 45.20
C ASN A 135 -62.61 2.07 45.21
N GLY A 136 -63.25 1.86 44.05
CA GLY A 136 -64.45 1.02 43.90
C GLY A 136 -65.78 1.64 44.37
N TYR A 137 -65.81 2.89 44.84
CA TYR A 137 -67.03 3.57 45.31
C TYR A 137 -67.21 4.92 44.62
N TRP A 138 -67.97 4.93 43.52
CA TRP A 138 -68.00 6.07 42.60
C TRP A 138 -69.37 6.24 41.94
N ASN A 139 -69.83 7.49 41.78
CA ASN A 139 -71.06 7.90 41.10
C ASN A 139 -70.93 7.82 39.55
N GLU A 140 -71.99 8.13 38.78
CA GLU A 140 -71.99 7.98 37.30
C GLU A 140 -70.89 8.79 36.57
N GLN A 141 -70.51 9.96 37.09
CA GLN A 141 -69.40 10.76 36.54
C GLN A 141 -68.04 10.10 36.85
N GLU A 142 -67.94 9.44 38.00
CA GLU A 142 -66.74 8.75 38.46
C GLU A 142 -66.52 7.37 37.82
N LYS A 143 -67.59 6.72 37.32
CA LYS A 143 -67.48 5.53 36.47
C LYS A 143 -66.78 5.82 35.14
N ALA A 144 -67.04 6.98 34.53
CA ALA A 144 -66.34 7.41 33.31
C ALA A 144 -64.85 7.65 33.57
N TYR A 145 -64.48 8.14 34.77
CA TYR A 145 -63.08 8.28 35.18
C TYR A 145 -62.39 6.91 35.35
N GLU A 146 -63.08 5.90 35.90
CA GLU A 146 -62.54 4.55 36.01
C GLU A 146 -62.30 3.90 34.63
N GLU A 147 -63.27 3.98 33.73
CA GLU A 147 -63.12 3.49 32.35
C GLU A 147 -61.96 4.18 31.61
N ALA A 148 -61.78 5.49 31.83
CA ALA A 148 -60.65 6.24 31.30
C ALA A 148 -59.30 5.76 31.87
N ILE A 149 -59.21 5.45 33.17
CA ILE A 149 -58.00 4.91 33.81
C ILE A 149 -57.66 3.51 33.26
N THR A 150 -58.66 2.64 33.09
CA THR A 150 -58.47 1.31 32.51
C THR A 150 -58.01 1.39 31.05
N LEU A 151 -58.59 2.30 30.28
CA LEU A 151 -58.18 2.54 28.90
C LEU A 151 -56.74 3.08 28.83
N ALA A 152 -56.39 4.04 29.70
CA ALA A 152 -55.02 4.56 29.79
C ALA A 152 -54.02 3.44 30.12
N ARG A 153 -54.32 2.57 31.10
CA ARG A 153 -53.48 1.42 31.45
C ARG A 153 -53.27 0.48 30.26
N ARG A 154 -54.34 0.19 29.49
CA ARG A 154 -54.25 -0.64 28.27
C ARG A 154 -53.36 0.01 27.20
N GLN A 155 -53.50 1.31 26.96
CA GLN A 155 -52.70 2.04 25.98
C GLN A 155 -51.22 2.09 26.37
N ILE A 156 -50.91 2.29 27.66
CA ILE A 156 -49.54 2.29 28.19
C ILE A 156 -48.86 0.92 27.94
N ARG A 157 -49.56 -0.19 28.20
CA ARG A 157 -49.06 -1.55 27.92
C ARG A 157 -48.89 -1.82 26.43
N LEU A 158 -49.82 -1.39 25.59
CA LEU A 158 -49.69 -1.50 24.14
C LEU A 158 -48.49 -0.72 23.59
N ALA A 159 -48.15 0.40 24.23
CA ALA A 159 -46.95 1.17 23.95
C ALA A 159 -45.65 0.55 24.54
N GLY A 160 -45.74 -0.59 25.22
CA GLY A 160 -44.59 -1.34 25.77
C GLY A 160 -44.11 -0.89 27.15
N PHE A 161 -44.86 -0.03 27.85
CA PHE A 161 -44.52 0.48 29.18
C PHE A 161 -45.26 -0.30 30.28
N ARG A 162 -44.63 -0.43 31.46
CA ARG A 162 -45.26 -1.03 32.65
C ARG A 162 -46.04 0.01 33.45
N CYS A 163 -47.17 -0.40 34.04
CA CYS A 163 -47.90 0.39 35.04
C CYS A 163 -47.59 -0.09 36.46
N GLU A 164 -47.83 0.77 37.47
CA GLU A 164 -47.67 0.39 38.88
C GLU A 164 -48.57 -0.81 39.24
N GLY A 165 -47.99 -1.84 39.87
CA GLY A 165 -48.69 -3.07 40.24
C GLY A 165 -48.80 -4.11 39.11
N ASP A 166 -48.17 -3.88 37.95
CA ASP A 166 -47.91 -4.95 36.98
C ASP A 166 -46.76 -5.83 37.54
N GLU A 167 -47.03 -7.11 37.83
CA GLU A 167 -46.01 -8.13 38.17
C GLU A 167 -45.18 -8.53 36.95
#